data_AF-A0A1A3Q4C5-F1
#
_entry.id   AF-A0A1A3Q4C5-F1
#
_cell.length_a   1.000
_cell.length_b   1.000
_cell.length_c   1.000
_cell.angle_alpha   90.00
_cell.angle_beta   90.00
_cell.angle_gamma   90.00
#
_symmetry.space_group_name_H-M   'P 1'
#
loop_
_entity.id
_entity.type
_entity.pdbx_description
1 polymer ?
#
loop_
_entity_poly.entity_id
_entity_poly.type
_entity_poly.pdbx_seq_one_letter_code
_entity_poly.pdbx_strand_id
1 'polypeptide(L)'
;MTLGDDFSLSDAIALYLKRYPGKNDEEFNAQYGSASDSALAGVKSILREAMQIEPDWDRLSLNEAGDYVESVIHDRYPDLNAKALEAIGNYYTFLMR
;
A
#
# COMPACT_ATOMS: atom_id res chain seq x y z
N MET A 1 -10.73 -12.99 -12.20
CA MET A 1 -11.62 -11.83 -12.44
C MET A 1 -10.69 -10.63 -12.54
N THR A 2 -10.25 -10.31 -13.76
CA THR A 2 -9.33 -9.19 -14.02
C THR A 2 -10.14 -7.90 -13.94
N LEU A 3 -9.96 -7.13 -12.86
CA LEU A 3 -10.41 -5.74 -12.80
C LEU A 3 -9.82 -5.03 -14.02
N GLY A 4 -10.68 -4.34 -14.77
CA GLY A 4 -10.38 -3.80 -16.09
C GLY A 4 -9.06 -3.02 -16.13
N ASP A 5 -8.38 -3.17 -17.26
CA ASP A 5 -7.30 -2.29 -17.71
C ASP A 5 -7.70 -0.81 -17.45
N ASP A 6 -6.88 -0.07 -16.69
CA ASP A 6 -6.54 1.33 -17.01
C ASP A 6 -5.46 1.95 -16.08
N PHE A 7 -5.14 1.38 -14.90
CA PHE A 7 -4.06 1.90 -14.05
C PHE A 7 -3.29 0.86 -13.23
N SER A 8 -2.02 1.16 -12.98
CA SER A 8 -1.12 0.38 -12.12
C SER A 8 -1.44 0.63 -10.65
N LEU A 9 -1.87 -0.42 -9.93
CA LEU A 9 -2.13 -0.36 -8.50
C LEU A 9 -0.86 -0.05 -7.71
N SER A 10 0.31 -0.51 -8.18
CA SER A 10 1.60 -0.16 -7.57
C SER A 10 1.86 1.34 -7.60
N ASP A 11 1.64 1.97 -8.76
CA ASP A 11 1.85 3.40 -8.91
C ASP A 11 0.84 4.19 -8.08
N ALA A 12 -0.40 3.70 -7.98
CA ALA A 12 -1.43 4.33 -7.14
C ALA A 12 -1.04 4.30 -5.66
N ILE A 13 -0.57 3.16 -5.16
CA ILE A 13 -0.11 3.01 -3.77
C ILE A 13 1.09 3.93 -3.50
N ALA A 14 2.11 3.87 -4.37
CA ALA A 14 3.31 4.68 -4.22
C ALA A 14 3.00 6.19 -4.28
N LEU A 15 2.06 6.61 -5.13
CA LEU A 15 1.63 8.00 -5.25
C LEU A 15 0.81 8.44 -4.04
N TYR A 16 -0.11 7.60 -3.57
CA TYR A 16 -0.96 7.88 -2.41
C TYR A 16 -0.14 8.06 -1.14
N LEU A 17 0.83 7.17 -0.92
CA LEU A 17 1.67 7.16 0.29
C LEU A 17 2.90 8.06 0.21
N LYS A 18 3.18 8.67 -0.96
CA LYS A 18 4.37 9.52 -1.22
C LYS A 18 4.65 10.58 -0.16
N ARG A 19 3.61 11.15 0.45
CA ARG A 19 3.71 12.23 1.45
C ARG A 19 3.26 11.82 2.85
N TYR A 20 2.94 10.55 3.06
CA TYR A 20 2.38 10.08 4.31
C TYR A 20 3.33 10.38 5.49
N PRO A 21 2.84 10.87 6.65
CA PRO A 21 1.44 11.02 7.08
C PRO A 21 0.67 12.24 6.52
N GLY A 22 1.32 13.07 5.69
CA GLY A 22 0.66 14.10 4.92
C GLY A 22 -0.21 13.55 3.78
N LYS A 23 -1.02 14.42 3.19
CA LYS A 23 -1.93 14.08 2.09
C LYS A 23 -1.26 14.35 0.73
N ASN A 24 -1.59 13.52 -0.26
CA ASN A 24 -1.20 13.72 -1.67
C ASN A 24 -2.42 13.70 -2.61
N ASP A 25 -3.59 14.08 -2.12
CA ASP A 25 -4.87 13.98 -2.85
C ASP A 25 -4.88 14.80 -4.14
N GLU A 26 -4.26 15.99 -4.16
CA GLU A 26 -4.20 16.84 -5.37
C GLU A 26 -3.41 16.18 -6.50
N GLU A 27 -2.22 15.64 -6.19
CA GLU A 27 -1.36 14.95 -7.17
C GLU A 27 -2.01 13.63 -7.62
N PHE A 28 -2.64 12.91 -6.68
CA PHE A 28 -3.37 11.68 -6.96
C PHE A 28 -4.57 11.92 -7.88
N ASN A 29 -5.40 12.90 -7.57
CA ASN A 29 -6.58 13.25 -8.38
C ASN A 29 -6.18 13.79 -9.77
N ALA A 30 -5.08 14.54 -9.85
CA ALA A 30 -4.54 15.00 -11.13
C ALA A 30 -4.05 13.84 -12.00
N GLN A 31 -3.45 12.80 -11.40
CA GLN A 31 -2.94 11.63 -12.12
C GLN A 31 -4.06 10.72 -12.62
N TYR A 32 -5.07 10.44 -11.80
CA TYR A 32 -6.11 9.45 -12.10
C TYR A 32 -7.41 10.04 -12.62
N GLY A 33 -7.64 11.35 -12.50
CA GLY A 33 -8.82 12.04 -13.05
C GLY A 33 -10.13 11.33 -12.66
N SER A 34 -10.92 10.92 -13.65
CA SER A 34 -12.17 10.19 -13.43
C SER A 34 -12.00 8.80 -12.80
N ALA A 35 -10.81 8.20 -12.87
CA ALA A 35 -10.51 6.92 -12.25
C ALA A 35 -10.07 7.04 -10.77
N SER A 36 -9.93 8.26 -10.22
CA SER A 36 -9.40 8.50 -8.87
C SER A 36 -10.14 7.73 -7.78
N ASP A 37 -11.46 7.67 -7.83
CA ASP A 37 -12.25 6.92 -6.85
C ASP A 37 -11.97 5.42 -6.91
N SER A 38 -11.84 4.86 -8.11
CA SER A 38 -11.54 3.43 -8.31
C SER A 38 -10.10 3.10 -7.88
N ALA A 39 -9.14 3.97 -8.22
CA ALA A 39 -7.75 3.83 -7.78
C ALA A 39 -7.63 3.93 -6.26
N LEU A 40 -8.29 4.90 -5.65
CA LEU A 40 -8.30 5.08 -4.20
C LEU A 40 -8.97 3.89 -3.49
N ALA A 41 -10.05 3.33 -4.05
CA ALA A 41 -10.69 2.14 -3.51
C ALA A 41 -9.74 0.94 -3.54
N GLY A 42 -9.01 0.74 -4.64
CA GLY A 42 -7.98 -0.29 -4.77
C GLY A 42 -6.87 -0.12 -3.73
N VAL A 43 -6.28 1.08 -3.63
CA VAL A 43 -5.24 1.39 -2.64
C VAL A 43 -5.73 1.08 -1.23
N LYS A 44 -6.91 1.58 -0.84
CA LYS A 44 -7.48 1.35 0.49
C LYS A 44 -7.76 -0.12 0.78
N SER A 45 -8.08 -0.92 -0.25
CA SER A 45 -8.27 -2.36 -0.08
C SER A 45 -6.97 -3.04 0.34
N ILE A 46 -5.86 -2.73 -0.37
CA ILE A 46 -4.54 -3.29 -0.04
C ILE A 46 -4.05 -2.83 1.33
N LEU A 47 -4.19 -1.53 1.65
CA LEU A 47 -3.78 -1.02 2.96
C LEU A 47 -4.60 -1.64 4.10
N ARG A 48 -5.90 -1.88 3.89
CA ARG A 48 -6.71 -2.59 4.88
C ARG A 48 -6.22 -4.02 5.09
N GLU A 49 -5.91 -4.74 4.02
CA GLU A 49 -5.36 -6.09 4.13
C GLU A 49 -4.00 -6.10 4.83
N ALA A 50 -3.13 -5.13 4.53
CA ALA A 50 -1.83 -4.99 5.20
C ALA A 50 -2.01 -4.79 6.71
N MET A 51 -2.97 -3.95 7.12
CA MET A 51 -3.30 -3.70 8.53
C MET A 51 -3.96 -4.89 9.25
N GLN A 52 -4.40 -5.91 8.52
CA GLN A 52 -4.95 -7.15 9.10
C GLN A 52 -3.91 -8.25 9.26
N ILE A 53 -2.69 -8.04 8.79
CA ILE A 53 -1.59 -8.99 9.02
C ILE A 53 -1.18 -8.85 10.49
N GLU A 54 -1.02 -9.98 11.16
CA GLU A 54 -0.57 -10.06 12.56
C GLU A 54 0.86 -10.61 12.58
N PRO A 55 1.89 -9.75 12.72
CA PRO A 55 3.25 -10.17 12.94
C PRO A 55 3.39 -10.89 14.28
N ASP A 56 4.35 -11.81 14.37
CA ASP A 56 4.73 -12.44 15.63
C ASP A 56 5.53 -11.45 16.49
N TRP A 57 4.84 -10.67 17.31
CA TRP A 57 5.42 -9.62 18.15
C TRP A 57 6.32 -10.14 19.28
N ASP A 58 6.22 -11.43 19.63
CA ASP A 58 7.16 -12.05 20.58
C ASP A 58 8.55 -12.26 19.94
N ARG A 59 8.64 -12.16 18.61
CA ARG A 59 9.86 -12.45 17.84
C ARG A 59 10.35 -11.29 16.98
N LEU A 60 9.45 -10.50 16.43
CA LEU A 60 9.77 -9.47 15.45
C LEU A 60 9.79 -8.08 16.10
N SER A 61 10.83 -7.30 15.80
CA SER A 61 10.82 -5.86 16.03
C SER A 61 9.83 -5.14 15.11
N LEU A 62 9.54 -3.86 15.40
CA LEU A 62 8.66 -3.05 14.54
C LEU A 62 9.15 -2.97 13.09
N ASN A 63 10.46 -2.87 12.86
CA ASN A 63 11.01 -2.83 11.51
C ASN A 63 10.86 -4.20 10.81
N GLU A 64 11.16 -5.30 11.51
CA GLU A 64 10.99 -6.65 10.98
C GLU A 64 9.52 -7.00 10.72
N ALA A 65 8.60 -6.43 11.51
CA ALA A 65 7.17 -6.52 11.27
C ALA A 65 6.76 -5.79 9.97
N GLY A 66 7.39 -4.65 9.66
CA GLY A 66 7.25 -3.97 8.38
C GLY A 66 7.69 -4.87 7.21
N ASP A 67 8.92 -5.40 7.28
CA ASP A 67 9.47 -6.30 6.25
C ASP A 67 8.59 -7.55 6.06
N TYR A 68 8.06 -8.11 7.16
CA TYR A 68 7.15 -9.24 7.12
C TYR A 68 5.84 -8.90 6.39
N VAL A 69 5.23 -7.75 6.69
CA VAL A 69 4.02 -7.27 6.01
C VAL A 69 4.28 -7.10 4.52
N GLU A 70 5.42 -6.53 4.13
CA GLU A 70 5.81 -6.40 2.72
C GLU A 70 5.87 -7.76 2.02
N SER A 71 6.52 -8.75 2.65
CA SER A 71 6.63 -10.09 2.10
C SER A 71 5.27 -10.77 1.92
N VAL A 72 4.37 -10.65 2.91
CA VAL A 72 3.04 -11.27 2.85
C VAL A 72 2.17 -10.59 1.78
N ILE A 73 2.26 -9.26 1.64
CA ILE A 73 1.55 -8.54 0.59
C ILE A 73 2.10 -8.88 -0.79
N HIS A 74 3.42 -9.04 -0.95
CA HIS A 74 4.02 -9.45 -2.22
C HIS A 74 3.58 -10.86 -2.64
N ASP A 75 3.49 -11.81 -1.69
CA ASP A 75 3.00 -13.17 -1.98
C ASP A 75 1.56 -13.16 -2.51
N ARG A 76 0.70 -12.30 -1.96
CA ARG A 76 -0.70 -12.13 -2.40
C ARG A 76 -0.85 -11.33 -3.69
N TYR A 77 0.04 -10.35 -3.90
CA TYR A 77 0.01 -9.42 -5.02
C TYR A 77 1.39 -9.33 -5.68
N PRO A 78 1.81 -10.37 -6.44
CA PRO A 78 3.15 -10.45 -7.01
C PRO A 78 3.44 -9.36 -8.05
N ASP A 79 2.38 -8.76 -8.61
CA ASP A 79 2.48 -7.65 -9.57
C ASP A 79 2.81 -6.31 -8.89
N LEU A 80 2.80 -6.23 -7.54
CA LEU A 80 3.21 -5.02 -6.84
C LEU A 80 4.72 -4.80 -6.93
N ASN A 81 5.11 -3.62 -7.41
CA ASN A 81 6.52 -3.25 -7.48
C ASN A 81 7.10 -2.94 -6.08
N ALA A 82 8.43 -3.00 -5.99
CA ALA A 82 9.17 -2.81 -4.74
C ALA A 82 8.85 -1.47 -4.04
N LYS A 83 8.62 -0.40 -4.80
CA LYS A 83 8.31 0.92 -4.24
C LYS A 83 6.94 0.96 -3.56
N ALA A 84 5.96 0.26 -4.12
CA ALA A 84 4.64 0.13 -3.50
C ALA A 84 4.73 -0.71 -2.21
N LEU A 85 5.48 -1.81 -2.24
CA LEU A 85 5.70 -2.67 -1.07
C LEU A 85 6.37 -1.90 0.06
N GLU A 86 7.50 -1.24 -0.21
CA GLU A 86 8.22 -0.42 0.77
C GLU A 86 7.31 0.68 1.38
N ALA A 87 6.47 1.31 0.56
CA ALA A 87 5.51 2.30 1.06
C ALA A 87 4.47 1.68 2.01
N ILE A 88 4.01 0.46 1.74
CA ILE A 88 3.07 -0.27 2.60
C ILE A 88 3.73 -0.64 3.94
N GLY A 89 4.96 -1.16 3.94
CA GLY A 89 5.70 -1.47 5.16
C GLY A 89 5.92 -0.23 6.03
N ASN A 90 6.33 0.88 5.42
CA ASN A 90 6.47 2.16 6.11
C ASN A 90 5.15 2.70 6.67
N TYR A 91 4.05 2.56 5.92
CA TYR A 91 2.71 2.94 6.38
C TYR A 91 2.29 2.11 7.61
N TYR A 92 2.49 0.79 7.56
CA TYR A 92 2.16 -0.13 8.64
C TYR A 92 2.94 0.22 9.92
N THR A 93 4.26 0.37 9.82
CA THR A 93 5.12 0.66 10.98
C THR A 93 4.84 2.03 11.57
N PHE A 94 4.50 3.04 10.75
CA PHE A 94 4.09 4.34 11.24
C PHE A 94 2.82 4.27 12.09
N LEU A 95 1.81 3.50 11.66
CA LEU A 95 0.54 3.39 12.38
C LEU A 95 0.62 2.56 13.67
N MET A 96 1.60 1.66 13.77
CA MET A 96 1.84 0.81 14.93
C MET A 96 2.76 1.44 15.99
N ARG A 97 3.32 2.63 15.70
CA ARG A 97 4.23 3.36 16.58
C ARG A 97 3.50 4.21 17.62
#